data_AF-A0A3A1Y2Y7-F1
#
_entry.id   AF-A0A3A1Y2Y7-F1
#
_cell.length_a   1.000
_cell.length_b   1.000
_cell.length_c   1.000
_cell.angle_alpha   90.00
_cell.angle_beta   90.00
_cell.angle_gamma   90.00
#
_symmetry.space_group_name_H-M   'P 1'
#
loop_
_entity.id
_entity.type
_entity.pdbx_description
1 polymer ?
#
loop_
_entity_poly.entity_id
_entity_poly.type
_entity_poly.pdbx_seq_one_letter_code
_entity_poly.pdbx_strand_id
1 'polypeptide(L)' 'MSEKEITFAEFAKQQDSQINAEFTETFDKIIQEFKGLINSNSNVNEQLVLACSLLNSSIQLNKALLEKLKENEK' A
#
# COMPACT_ATOMS: atom_id res chain seq x y z
N MET A 1 5.66 10.42 53.41
CA MET A 1 5.45 9.71 52.14
C MET A 1 6.24 8.42 52.23
N SER A 2 5.59 7.25 52.26
CA SER A 2 6.32 5.98 52.28
C SER A 2 6.74 5.62 50.86
N GLU A 3 8.03 5.68 50.57
CA GLU A 3 8.59 5.11 49.35
C GLU A 3 8.32 3.60 49.38
N LYS A 4 7.53 3.10 48.42
CA LYS A 4 7.40 1.66 48.20
C LYS A 4 8.67 1.22 47.47
N GLU A 5 9.54 0.48 48.16
CA GLU A 5 10.67 -0.20 47.53
C GLU A 5 10.13 -1.28 46.57
N ILE A 6 10.35 -1.07 45.28
CA ILE A 6 10.01 -2.05 44.24
C ILE A 6 11.08 -3.14 44.28
N THR A 7 10.67 -4.40 44.37
CA THR A 7 11.62 -5.52 44.36
C THR A 7 12.21 -5.69 42.96
N PHE A 8 13.45 -6.20 42.85
CA PHE A 8 14.11 -6.43 41.56
C PHE A 8 13.26 -7.30 40.60
N ALA A 9 12.49 -8.26 41.14
CA ALA A 9 11.58 -9.10 40.38
C ALA A 9 10.38 -8.34 39.81
N GLU A 10 9.85 -7.35 40.53
CA GLU A 10 8.77 -6.46 40.05
C GLU A 10 9.30 -5.49 39.00
N PHE A 11 10.51 -4.96 39.20
CA PHE A 11 11.18 -4.10 38.22
C PHE A 11 11.44 -4.84 36.90
N ALA A 12 11.97 -6.08 36.96
CA ALA A 12 12.18 -6.91 35.78
C ALA A 12 10.86 -7.22 35.03
N LYS A 13 9.79 -7.55 35.76
CA LYS A 13 8.46 -7.76 35.14
C LYS A 13 7.90 -6.51 34.48
N GLN A 14 8.07 -5.34 35.10
CA GLN A 14 7.66 -4.07 34.50
C GLN A 14 8.44 -3.78 33.22
N GLN A 15 9.75 -4.01 33.24
CA GLN A 15 10.62 -3.82 32.07
C GLN A 15 10.23 -4.75 30.91
N ASP A 16 10.00 -6.04 31.18
CA ASP A 16 9.53 -7.00 30.17
C ASP A 16 8.16 -6.62 29.61
N SER A 17 7.23 -6.18 30.47
CA SER A 17 5.92 -5.72 30.02
C SER A 17 6.01 -4.48 29.14
N GLN A 18 6.94 -3.57 29.44
CA GLN A 18 7.15 -2.36 28.65
C GLN A 18 7.74 -2.70 27.28
N ILE A 19 8.78 -3.54 27.23
CA ILE A 19 9.41 -3.98 25.97
C ILE A 19 8.39 -4.68 25.08
N ASN A 20 7.55 -5.56 25.66
CA ASN A 20 6.51 -6.24 24.90
C ASN A 20 5.46 -5.26 24.34
N ALA A 21 5.06 -4.25 25.12
CA ALA A 21 4.12 -3.24 24.64
C ALA A 21 4.71 -2.40 23.48
N GLU A 22 5.96 -1.95 23.61
CA GLU A 22 6.67 -1.20 22.57
C GLU A 22 6.88 -2.03 21.30
N PHE A 23 7.19 -3.33 21.45
CA PHE A 23 7.30 -4.26 20.34
C PHE A 23 5.96 -4.43 19.63
N THR A 24 4.88 -4.70 20.37
CA THR A 24 3.53 -4.84 19.79
C THR A 24 3.10 -3.58 19.05
N GLU A 25 3.30 -2.41 19.66
CA GLU A 25 2.94 -1.13 19.02
C GLU A 25 3.71 -0.90 17.72
N THR A 26 5.02 -1.17 17.73
CA THR A 26 5.87 -1.02 16.54
C THR A 26 5.47 -2.01 15.46
N PHE A 27 5.18 -3.25 15.84
CA PHE A 27 4.76 -4.28 14.90
C PHE A 27 3.40 -3.97 14.27
N ASP A 28 2.46 -3.46 15.06
CA ASP A 28 1.16 -3.01 14.55
C ASP A 28 1.30 -1.83 13.58
N LYS A 29 2.18 -0.86 13.88
CA LYS A 29 2.50 0.24 12.96
C LYS A 29 3.03 -0.28 11.62
N ILE A 30 4.00 -1.20 11.66
CA ILE A 30 4.55 -1.83 10.46
C ILE A 30 3.45 -2.55 9.66
N ILE A 31 2.58 -3.31 10.32
CA ILE A 31 1.45 -3.97 9.63
C ILE A 31 0.55 -2.96 8.92
N GLN A 32 0.23 -1.84 9.56
CA GLN A 32 -0.61 -0.80 8.94
C GLN A 32 0.08 -0.16 7.73
N GLU A 33 1.38 0.12 7.82
CA GLU A 33 2.16 0.62 6.69
C GLU A 33 2.16 -0.36 5.52
N PHE A 34 2.40 -1.65 5.77
CA PHE A 34 2.36 -2.68 4.72
C PHE A 34 0.96 -2.80 4.09
N LYS A 35 -0.11 -2.73 4.88
CA LYS A 35 -1.48 -2.70 4.35
C LYS A 35 -1.72 -1.48 3.45
N GLY A 36 -1.21 -0.31 3.85
CA GLY A 36 -1.26 0.91 3.05
C GLY A 36 -0.53 0.75 1.71
N LEU A 37 0.68 0.18 1.73
CA LEU A 37 1.47 -0.08 0.53
C LEU A 37 0.77 -1.06 -0.43
N ILE A 38 0.19 -2.14 0.10
CA ILE A 38 -0.56 -3.12 -0.70
C ILE A 38 -1.75 -2.44 -1.39
N ASN A 39 -2.52 -1.64 -0.66
CA ASN A 39 -3.67 -0.91 -1.22
C ASN A 39 -3.25 0.09 -2.30
N SER A 40 -2.18 0.85 -2.04
CA SER A 40 -1.64 1.81 -3.02
C SER A 40 -1.18 1.09 -4.29
N ASN A 41 -0.50 -0.04 -4.15
CA ASN A 41 -0.02 -0.81 -5.30
C ASN A 41 -1.18 -1.40 -6.11
N SER A 42 -2.23 -1.92 -5.45
CA SER A 42 -3.45 -2.40 -6.12
C SER A 42 -4.10 -1.29 -6.94
N ASN A 43 -4.27 -0.10 -6.35
CA ASN A 43 -4.87 1.05 -7.03
C ASN A 43 -4.05 1.51 -8.24
N VAL A 44 -2.72 1.59 -8.11
CA VAL A 44 -1.85 1.95 -9.25
C VAL A 44 -1.94 0.90 -10.36
N ASN A 45 -2.00 -0.39 -10.01
CA ASN A 45 -2.15 -1.45 -10.98
C ASN A 45 -3.49 -1.36 -11.74
N GLU A 46 -4.59 -1.09 -11.04
CA GLU A 46 -5.91 -0.87 -11.67
C GLU A 46 -5.89 0.31 -12.64
N GLN A 47 -5.26 1.42 -12.24
CA GLN A 47 -5.08 2.59 -13.12
C GLN A 47 -4.24 2.26 -14.35
N LEU A 48 -3.19 1.46 -14.21
CA LEU A 48 -2.35 1.02 -15.32
C LEU A 48 -3.14 0.15 -16.30
N VAL A 49 -3.94 -0.79 -15.81
CA VAL A 49 -4.82 -1.63 -16.65
C VAL A 49 -5.79 -0.76 -17.45
N LEU A 50 -6.41 0.23 -16.80
CA LEU A 50 -7.31 1.17 -17.48
C LEU A 50 -6.58 1.98 -18.56
N ALA A 51 -5.39 2.53 -18.24
CA ALA A 51 -4.58 3.29 -19.18
C ALA A 51 -4.19 2.47 -20.41
N CYS A 52 -3.77 1.21 -20.21
CA CYS A 52 -3.45 0.29 -21.31
C CYS A 52 -4.68 -0.01 -22.19
N SER A 53 -5.86 -0.20 -21.58
CA SER A 53 -7.11 -0.42 -22.31
C SER A 53 -7.51 0.79 -23.17
N LEU A 54 -7.37 1.99 -22.62
CA LEU A 54 -7.62 3.26 -23.33
C LEU A 54 -6.64 3.44 -24.49
N LEU A 55 -5.34 3.17 -24.28
CA LEU A 55 -4.33 3.24 -25.32
C LEU A 55 -4.65 2.27 -26.46
N ASN A 56 -5.01 1.02 -26.15
CA ASN A 56 -5.38 0.03 -27.15
C ASN A 56 -6.61 0.51 -27.95
N SER A 57 -7.63 1.03 -27.28
CA SER A 57 -8.82 1.57 -27.93
C SER A 57 -8.48 2.72 -28.87
N SER A 58 -7.60 3.64 -28.45
CA SER A 58 -7.11 4.76 -29.27
C SER A 58 -6.36 4.26 -30.52
N ILE A 59 -5.51 3.24 -30.36
CA ILE A 59 -4.81 2.61 -31.49
C ILE A 59 -5.80 2.02 -32.50
N GLN A 60 -6.83 1.30 -32.04
CA GLN A 60 -7.82 0.71 -32.94
C GLN A 60 -8.63 1.79 -33.68
N LEU A 61 -9.00 2.86 -32.98
CA LEU A 61 -9.76 3.97 -33.56
C LEU A 61 -8.93 4.71 -34.62
N ASN A 62 -7.64 4.94 -34.35
CA ASN A 62 -6.71 5.51 -35.33
C ASN A 62 -6.52 4.61 -36.56
N LYS A 63 -6.43 3.28 -36.38
CA LYS A 63 -6.36 2.34 -37.51
C LYS A 63 -7.61 2.44 -38.39
N ALA A 64 -8.79 2.41 -37.79
CA ALA A 64 -10.05 2.50 -38.52
C ALA A 64 -10.20 3.84 -39.27
N LEU A 65 -9.74 4.95 -38.68
CA LEU A 65 -9.71 6.25 -39.36
C LEU A 65 -8.76 6.26 -40.56
N LEU A 66 -7.56 5.71 -40.41
CA LEU A 66 -6.58 5.61 -41.49
C LEU A 66 -7.09 4.74 -42.64
N GLU A 67 -7.79 3.65 -42.35
CA GLU A 67 -8.44 2.81 -43.36
C GLU A 67 -9.49 3.60 -44.14
N LYS A 68 -10.40 4.30 -43.46
CA LYS A 68 -11.41 5.15 -44.12
C LYS A 68 -10.81 6.27 -44.97
N LEU A 69 -9.72 6.90 -44.52
CA LEU A 69 -9.03 7.92 -45.30
C LEU A 69 -8.48 7.35 -46.61
N LYS A 70 -7.86 6.17 -46.56
CA LYS A 70 -7.33 5.50 -47.76
C LYS A 70 -8.43 5.07 -48.74
N GLU A 71 -9.61 4.71 -48.23
CA GLU A 71 -10.76 4.39 -49.08
C GLU A 71 -11.30 5.62 -49.80
N ASN A 72 -11.31 6.78 -49.14
CA ASN A 72 -11.78 8.05 -49.71
C ASN A 72 -10.79 8.70 -50.70
N GLU A 73 -9.53 8.27 -50.72
CA GLU A 73 -8.50 8.74 -51.67
C GLU A 73 -8.48 7.95 -53.00
N LYS A 74 -9.31 6.89 -53.14
CA LYS A 74 -9.47 6.10 -54.38
C LYS A 74 -10.70 6.50 -55.17
#